data_AF-A0A368TKC6-F1
#
_entry.id   AF-A0A368TKC6-F1
#
_cell.length_a   1.000
_cell.length_b   1.000
_cell.length_c   1.000
_cell.angle_alpha   90.00
_cell.angle_beta   90.00
_cell.angle_gamma   90.00
#
_symmetry.space_group_name_H-M   'P 1'
#
loop_
_entity.id
_entity.type
_entity.pdbx_description
1 polymer ?
#
loop_
_entity_poly.entity_id
_entity_poly.type
_entity_poly.pdbx_seq_one_letter_code
_entity_poly.pdbx_strand_id
1 'polypeptide(L)'
;MKTAKKILFFVIGLVIGVTLIGLAAGVNQIKNPIVIDTEAEDLEVTIYNADLGVVKEYRAIYLPAGIINALYEDVASRIDPTSVRLKAVDSVIEVMEQNLQYDLVSKDKILKKYIDKDIEAYLIYGAKKELIEGTLLSYSGDQLIIKDKAGMIQIIDSNNLVLPELPEGLITKPTLAWILNVTGSRNHTLELSYMTSGMTWDADYVIVTNKNDTKLDLNGWVTVTNKAGTTFKDTALKLVAGDVHRVWEEVERVEEVIMEMAEATGASQFEEEALFEYHMYDLQRKTTLKNNEQKQISLLDATDVDVEKEYVYDDIPRWWWYGGDWSDTSEKKVDVMLNFNNSKGNNLGIPLPKGTVRVFTNDREGKLQFIGEDSIDHTPKDETISLFLGQAFDIVGERTQMDFSKDANWYEYVWAVNLRNHKDEDIEVTVVESTSGDWEITKENYNHTKVSNNKIEWQVPVKADSKSTLSYTIRYKRW
;
A
#
# COMPACT_ATOMS: atom_id res chain seq x y z
N MET A 1 -94.92 16.97 -60.16
CA MET A 1 -95.31 15.62 -60.61
C MET A 1 -94.72 14.60 -59.65
N LYS A 2 -95.59 13.99 -58.82
CA LYS A 2 -95.50 12.70 -58.12
C LYS A 2 -94.20 12.22 -57.42
N THR A 3 -94.37 12.05 -56.09
CA THR A 3 -94.00 10.92 -55.20
C THR A 3 -92.67 10.90 -54.41
N ALA A 4 -92.88 10.51 -53.15
CA ALA A 4 -92.00 10.40 -52.00
C ALA A 4 -91.07 9.17 -51.98
N LYS A 5 -90.05 9.18 -51.10
CA LYS A 5 -90.00 8.33 -49.88
C LYS A 5 -88.71 8.54 -49.06
N LYS A 6 -88.89 8.56 -47.73
CA LYS A 6 -87.87 8.34 -46.67
C LYS A 6 -87.20 6.97 -46.83
N ILE A 7 -85.98 6.79 -46.31
CA ILE A 7 -85.51 5.67 -45.45
C ILE A 7 -84.11 5.98 -44.89
N LEU A 8 -83.80 5.30 -43.79
CA LEU A 8 -82.93 5.58 -42.66
C LEU A 8 -81.79 4.51 -42.58
N PHE A 9 -80.69 4.86 -41.89
CA PHE A 9 -79.57 4.01 -41.39
C PHE A 9 -78.63 3.31 -42.39
N PHE A 10 -77.30 3.53 -42.28
CA PHE A 10 -76.38 2.73 -41.44
C PHE A 10 -74.95 3.31 -41.50
N VAL A 11 -74.24 3.22 -40.38
CA VAL A 11 -72.82 3.55 -40.18
C VAL A 11 -71.93 2.49 -40.86
N ILE A 12 -70.84 2.88 -41.53
CA ILE A 12 -69.56 2.13 -41.60
C ILE A 12 -68.47 3.15 -42.01
N GLY A 13 -67.38 3.16 -41.23
CA GLY A 13 -66.28 4.10 -41.35
C GLY A 13 -65.41 3.90 -42.59
N LEU A 14 -64.75 4.98 -43.00
CA LEU A 14 -63.64 4.94 -43.94
C LEU A 14 -62.49 5.76 -43.34
N VAL A 15 -61.48 5.04 -42.83
CA VAL A 15 -60.18 5.57 -42.44
C VAL A 15 -59.39 5.79 -43.72
N ILE A 16 -59.10 7.05 -44.05
CA ILE A 16 -58.13 7.40 -45.11
C ILE A 16 -56.78 7.59 -44.41
N GLY A 17 -55.91 6.59 -44.54
CA GLY A 17 -54.53 6.65 -44.10
C GLY A 17 -53.72 7.58 -45.01
N VAL A 18 -53.24 8.67 -44.44
CA VAL A 18 -52.18 9.50 -45.03
C VAL A 18 -50.85 8.81 -44.72
N THR A 19 -50.24 8.21 -45.72
CA THR A 19 -48.87 7.70 -45.68
C THR A 19 -47.89 8.86 -45.62
N LEU A 20 -47.52 9.29 -44.42
CA LEU A 20 -46.26 10.00 -44.19
C LEU A 20 -45.14 8.98 -44.29
N ILE A 21 -44.39 9.04 -45.40
CA ILE A 21 -43.07 8.44 -45.54
C ILE A 21 -42.15 9.23 -44.59
N GLY A 22 -42.12 8.83 -43.33
CA GLY A 22 -41.06 9.22 -42.42
C GLY A 22 -39.77 8.53 -42.86
N LEU A 23 -38.84 9.31 -43.40
CA LEU A 23 -37.43 8.91 -43.43
C LEU A 23 -37.00 8.70 -41.97
N ALA A 24 -37.09 7.46 -41.49
CA ALA A 24 -36.28 7.01 -40.38
C ALA A 24 -34.84 7.06 -40.88
N ALA A 25 -34.14 8.16 -40.60
CA ALA A 25 -32.70 8.18 -40.61
C ALA A 25 -32.27 7.09 -39.62
N GLY A 26 -31.89 5.93 -40.16
CA GLY A 26 -31.35 4.85 -39.35
C GLY A 26 -30.15 5.42 -38.60
N VAL A 27 -30.25 5.45 -37.27
CA VAL A 27 -29.07 5.53 -36.42
C VAL A 27 -28.29 4.27 -36.76
N ASN A 28 -27.29 4.41 -37.62
CA ASN A 28 -26.32 3.36 -37.90
C ASN A 28 -25.58 3.12 -36.57
N GLN A 29 -26.10 2.23 -35.74
CA GLN A 29 -25.29 1.63 -34.69
C GLN A 29 -24.12 0.97 -35.40
N ILE A 30 -22.92 1.47 -35.14
CA ILE A 30 -21.69 0.87 -35.65
C ILE A 30 -21.67 -0.56 -35.11
N LYS A 31 -21.83 -1.55 -36.01
CA LYS A 31 -21.98 -2.97 -35.63
C LYS A 31 -20.73 -3.54 -34.94
N ASN A 32 -19.57 -2.93 -35.17
CA ASN A 32 -18.32 -3.35 -34.57
C ASN A 32 -17.90 -2.33 -33.50
N PRO A 33 -17.46 -2.79 -32.31
CA PRO A 33 -16.94 -1.88 -31.30
C PRO A 33 -15.69 -1.15 -31.81
N ILE A 34 -15.55 0.11 -31.42
CA ILE A 34 -14.33 0.89 -31.61
C ILE A 34 -13.37 0.51 -30.48
N VAL A 35 -12.21 -0.05 -30.84
CA VAL A 35 -11.17 -0.41 -29.87
C VAL A 35 -10.29 0.82 -29.61
N ILE A 36 -10.06 1.11 -28.33
CA ILE A 36 -9.20 2.18 -27.82
C ILE A 36 -7.97 1.51 -27.21
N ASP A 37 -6.99 1.23 -28.05
CA ASP A 37 -5.73 0.53 -27.75
C ASP A 37 -4.49 1.43 -27.96
N THR A 38 -4.71 2.72 -28.24
CA THR A 38 -3.64 3.71 -28.36
C THR A 38 -2.87 3.82 -27.04
N GLU A 39 -1.55 3.99 -27.09
CA GLU A 39 -0.77 4.28 -25.88
C GLU A 39 -1.24 5.61 -25.24
N ALA A 40 -1.14 5.70 -23.91
CA ALA A 40 -1.43 6.92 -23.20
C ALA A 40 -0.40 8.00 -23.55
N GLU A 41 -0.88 9.18 -23.95
CA GLU A 41 -0.03 10.36 -24.20
C GLU A 41 0.51 10.93 -22.89
N ASP A 42 -0.29 10.81 -21.83
CA ASP A 42 0.09 11.18 -20.48
C ASP A 42 -0.51 10.19 -19.47
N LEU A 43 0.26 9.88 -18.45
CA LEU A 43 -0.05 8.86 -17.46
C LEU A 43 0.46 9.30 -16.10
N GLU A 44 -0.46 9.34 -15.14
CA GLU A 44 -0.19 9.63 -13.74
C GLU A 44 -0.64 8.43 -12.90
N VAL A 45 0.23 8.00 -11.98
CA VAL A 45 -0.05 6.94 -11.02
C VAL A 45 0.25 7.46 -9.62
N THR A 46 -0.76 7.45 -8.76
CA THR A 46 -0.64 7.81 -7.35
C THR A 46 -0.77 6.54 -6.50
N ILE A 47 0.20 6.26 -5.65
CA ILE A 47 0.25 5.03 -4.84
C ILE A 47 0.18 5.36 -3.35
N TYR A 48 -0.57 4.56 -2.61
CA TYR A 48 -0.80 4.69 -1.17
C TYR A 48 -0.23 3.46 -0.43
N ASN A 49 0.03 3.57 0.88
CA ASN A 49 0.54 2.46 1.72
C ASN A 49 -0.52 1.36 2.03
N ALA A 50 -1.60 1.24 1.25
CA ALA A 50 -2.80 0.44 1.60
C ALA A 50 -3.34 -0.40 0.43
N ASP A 51 -2.45 -1.04 -0.34
CA ASP A 51 -2.77 -1.81 -1.56
C ASP A 51 -3.69 -1.04 -2.52
N LEU A 52 -3.37 0.22 -2.75
CA LEU A 52 -4.18 1.16 -3.51
C LEU A 52 -3.31 2.00 -4.45
N GLY A 53 -3.63 1.92 -5.74
CA GLY A 53 -3.19 2.84 -6.77
C GLY A 53 -4.38 3.60 -7.36
N VAL A 54 -4.18 4.88 -7.68
CA VAL A 54 -5.07 5.68 -8.51
C VAL A 54 -4.35 5.96 -9.81
N VAL A 55 -4.95 5.56 -10.92
CA VAL A 55 -4.41 5.74 -12.26
C VAL A 55 -5.22 6.81 -12.96
N LYS A 56 -4.52 7.71 -13.67
CA LYS A 56 -5.11 8.69 -14.56
C LYS A 56 -4.35 8.66 -15.87
N GLU A 57 -5.04 8.34 -16.96
CA GLU A 57 -4.44 8.23 -18.29
C GLU A 57 -5.20 9.05 -19.33
N TYR A 58 -4.46 9.57 -20.30
CA TYR A 58 -4.98 10.37 -21.39
C TYR A 58 -4.67 9.71 -22.73
N ARG A 59 -5.71 9.41 -23.52
CA ARG A 59 -5.57 8.81 -24.85
C ARG A 59 -6.25 9.66 -25.90
N ALA A 60 -5.55 9.95 -26.99
CA ALA A 60 -6.14 10.59 -28.16
C ALA A 60 -6.70 9.53 -29.12
N ILE A 61 -7.98 9.64 -29.46
CA ILE A 61 -8.64 8.70 -30.38
C ILE A 61 -9.70 9.38 -31.23
N TYR A 62 -9.84 8.94 -32.47
CA TYR A 62 -10.94 9.36 -33.34
C TYR A 62 -12.24 8.65 -32.95
N LEU A 63 -13.27 9.41 -32.59
CA LEU A 63 -14.62 8.87 -32.36
C LEU A 63 -15.60 9.50 -33.35
N PRO A 64 -16.44 8.71 -34.04
CA PRO A 64 -17.53 9.23 -34.84
C PRO A 64 -18.68 9.70 -33.95
N ALA A 65 -19.43 10.70 -34.42
CA ALA A 65 -20.64 11.14 -33.76
C ALA A 65 -21.73 10.04 -33.71
N GLY A 66 -22.50 10.03 -32.62
CA GLY A 66 -23.61 9.10 -32.40
C GLY A 66 -23.36 8.12 -31.25
N ILE A 67 -24.25 7.12 -31.15
CA ILE A 67 -24.14 6.04 -30.16
C ILE A 67 -23.17 4.98 -30.68
N ILE A 68 -22.10 4.74 -29.94
CA ILE A 68 -21.03 3.80 -30.29
C ILE A 68 -20.78 2.84 -29.14
N ASN A 69 -20.30 1.64 -29.49
CA ASN A 69 -19.69 0.72 -28.54
C ASN A 69 -18.18 0.94 -28.56
N ALA A 70 -17.57 1.18 -27.40
CA ALA A 70 -16.13 1.38 -27.26
C ALA A 70 -15.53 0.29 -26.35
N LEU A 71 -14.37 -0.24 -26.73
CA LEU A 71 -13.59 -1.19 -25.93
C LEU A 71 -12.26 -0.54 -25.57
N TYR A 72 -12.03 -0.28 -24.29
CA TYR A 72 -10.82 0.36 -23.78
C TYR A 72 -9.89 -0.71 -23.21
N GLU A 73 -8.77 -0.96 -23.89
CA GLU A 73 -7.83 -2.04 -23.57
C GLU A 73 -6.65 -1.57 -22.72
N ASP A 74 -5.88 -2.53 -22.21
CA ASP A 74 -4.63 -2.32 -21.47
C ASP A 74 -4.80 -1.62 -20.10
N VAL A 75 -5.97 -1.76 -19.48
CA VAL A 75 -6.21 -1.31 -18.09
C VAL A 75 -5.65 -2.31 -17.07
N ALA A 76 -5.54 -1.88 -15.81
CA ALA A 76 -5.14 -2.76 -14.72
C ALA A 76 -6.10 -3.95 -14.56
N SER A 77 -5.58 -5.16 -14.33
CA SER A 77 -6.44 -6.35 -14.14
C SER A 77 -7.14 -6.36 -12.78
N ARG A 78 -6.62 -5.56 -11.83
CA ARG A 78 -7.13 -5.37 -10.47
C ARG A 78 -7.88 -4.05 -10.29
N ILE A 79 -8.33 -3.47 -11.41
CA ILE A 79 -9.17 -2.27 -11.42
C ILE A 79 -10.42 -2.45 -10.57
N ASP A 80 -10.78 -1.43 -9.81
CA ASP A 80 -12.09 -1.33 -9.16
C ASP A 80 -13.08 -0.73 -10.17
N PRO A 81 -14.01 -1.52 -10.73
CA PRO A 81 -14.96 -1.03 -11.73
C PRO A 81 -15.85 0.11 -11.24
N THR A 82 -16.10 0.17 -9.92
CA THR A 82 -16.99 1.17 -9.33
C THR A 82 -16.33 2.55 -9.19
N SER A 83 -15.00 2.60 -9.33
CA SER A 83 -14.20 3.82 -9.28
C SER A 83 -13.95 4.46 -10.66
N VAL A 84 -14.29 3.75 -11.73
CA VAL A 84 -13.94 4.14 -13.10
C VAL A 84 -14.71 5.38 -13.51
N ARG A 85 -13.99 6.36 -14.05
CA ARG A 85 -14.55 7.56 -14.64
C ARG A 85 -13.89 7.84 -15.98
N LEU A 86 -14.71 7.98 -17.01
CA LEU A 86 -14.31 8.44 -18.33
C LEU A 86 -14.92 9.81 -18.61
N LYS A 87 -14.12 10.72 -19.16
CA LYS A 87 -14.62 11.94 -19.79
C LYS A 87 -13.73 12.31 -20.98
N ALA A 88 -14.25 13.13 -21.88
CA ALA A 88 -13.42 13.83 -22.84
C ALA A 88 -12.98 15.19 -22.27
N VAL A 89 -11.71 15.55 -22.46
CA VAL A 89 -11.13 16.80 -21.93
C VAL A 89 -11.39 17.98 -22.87
N ASP A 90 -11.50 17.71 -24.18
CA ASP A 90 -11.56 18.69 -25.26
C ASP A 90 -12.92 18.74 -25.98
N SER A 91 -13.90 18.01 -25.45
CA SER A 91 -15.20 17.75 -26.10
C SER A 91 -16.21 17.16 -25.12
N VAL A 92 -17.43 16.90 -25.59
CA VAL A 92 -18.52 16.32 -24.79
C VAL A 92 -18.82 14.90 -25.26
N ILE A 93 -18.67 13.96 -24.34
CA ILE A 93 -19.13 12.57 -24.49
C ILE A 93 -20.03 12.23 -23.30
N GLU A 94 -21.06 11.45 -23.55
CA GLU A 94 -21.94 10.91 -22.51
C GLU A 94 -21.71 9.40 -22.41
N VAL A 95 -21.38 8.91 -21.22
CA VAL A 95 -21.27 7.48 -20.94
C VAL A 95 -22.67 6.98 -20.62
N MET A 96 -23.23 6.15 -21.49
CA MET A 96 -24.58 5.60 -21.32
C MET A 96 -24.54 4.31 -20.51
N GLU A 97 -23.58 3.42 -20.79
CA GLU A 97 -23.41 2.15 -20.10
C GLU A 97 -21.92 1.82 -19.89
N GLN A 98 -21.61 1.13 -18.79
CA GLN A 98 -20.29 0.60 -18.48
C GLN A 98 -20.39 -0.87 -18.08
N ASN A 99 -19.57 -1.69 -18.74
CA ASN A 99 -19.42 -3.10 -18.47
C ASN A 99 -17.93 -3.42 -18.35
N LEU A 100 -17.51 -4.03 -17.23
CA LEU A 100 -16.14 -4.56 -17.11
C LEU A 100 -16.14 -6.03 -17.54
N GLN A 101 -15.35 -6.34 -18.56
CA GLN A 101 -15.18 -7.72 -19.02
C GLN A 101 -13.96 -8.34 -18.33
N TYR A 102 -14.18 -9.35 -17.48
CA TYR A 102 -13.13 -10.04 -16.70
C TYR A 102 -12.66 -11.37 -17.33
N ASP A 103 -13.16 -11.72 -18.50
CA ASP A 103 -12.96 -13.04 -19.10
C ASP A 103 -11.62 -13.19 -19.81
N LEU A 104 -10.55 -12.86 -19.07
CA LEU A 104 -9.17 -13.12 -19.44
C LEU A 104 -8.98 -14.58 -19.84
N VAL A 105 -8.41 -14.81 -21.01
CA VAL A 105 -8.10 -16.13 -21.54
C VAL A 105 -7.24 -16.90 -20.53
N SER A 106 -7.74 -18.05 -20.09
CA SER A 106 -6.96 -19.05 -19.36
C SER A 106 -7.33 -20.44 -19.89
N LYS A 107 -6.44 -21.43 -19.73
CA LYS A 107 -6.72 -22.83 -20.10
C LYS A 107 -8.06 -23.29 -19.49
N ASP A 108 -8.27 -22.98 -18.21
CA ASP A 108 -9.49 -23.30 -17.48
C ASP A 108 -10.74 -22.65 -18.12
N LYS A 109 -10.71 -21.34 -18.37
CA LYS A 109 -11.85 -20.63 -19.00
C LYS A 109 -12.12 -21.09 -20.43
N ILE A 110 -11.07 -21.36 -21.20
CA ILE A 110 -11.18 -21.92 -22.54
C ILE A 110 -11.90 -23.28 -22.46
N LEU A 111 -11.37 -24.22 -21.67
CA LEU A 111 -11.93 -25.57 -21.52
C LEU A 111 -13.37 -25.53 -21.02
N LYS A 112 -13.67 -24.67 -20.04
CA LYS A 112 -15.03 -24.47 -19.52
C LYS A 112 -16.02 -24.02 -20.60
N LYS A 113 -15.62 -23.13 -21.52
CA LYS A 113 -16.45 -22.71 -22.66
C LYS A 113 -16.50 -23.70 -23.82
N TYR A 114 -15.64 -24.72 -23.78
CA TYR A 114 -15.60 -25.84 -24.73
C TYR A 114 -16.33 -27.09 -24.26
N ILE A 115 -16.88 -27.10 -23.04
CA ILE A 115 -17.79 -28.17 -22.61
C ILE A 115 -18.98 -28.25 -23.57
N ASP A 116 -19.32 -29.47 -23.97
CA ASP A 116 -20.34 -29.82 -24.96
C ASP A 116 -20.03 -29.34 -26.40
N LYS A 117 -18.79 -28.91 -26.68
CA LYS A 117 -18.32 -28.57 -28.03
C LYS A 117 -17.33 -29.60 -28.55
N ASP A 118 -17.19 -29.64 -29.87
CA ASP A 118 -16.22 -30.49 -30.55
C ASP A 118 -14.81 -29.93 -30.39
N ILE A 119 -13.87 -30.83 -30.05
CA ILE A 119 -12.45 -30.54 -29.86
C ILE A 119 -11.58 -31.58 -30.55
N GLU A 120 -10.33 -31.19 -30.79
CA GLU A 120 -9.28 -32.05 -31.34
C GLU A 120 -8.17 -32.24 -30.31
N ALA A 121 -7.87 -33.48 -29.95
CA ALA A 121 -6.83 -33.74 -28.96
C ALA A 121 -5.90 -34.85 -29.42
N TYR A 122 -4.63 -34.80 -29.00
CA TYR A 122 -3.67 -35.82 -29.37
C TYR A 122 -3.34 -36.76 -28.21
N LEU A 123 -3.53 -38.05 -28.44
CA LEU A 123 -2.97 -39.11 -27.59
C LEU A 123 -1.52 -39.36 -27.96
N ILE A 124 -0.65 -39.37 -26.95
CA ILE A 124 0.76 -39.75 -27.11
C ILE A 124 0.98 -41.10 -26.45
N TYR A 125 1.28 -42.12 -27.26
CA TYR A 125 1.71 -43.44 -26.80
C TYR A 125 3.17 -43.65 -27.21
N GLY A 126 4.10 -43.34 -26.31
CA GLY A 126 5.53 -43.37 -26.61
C GLY A 126 5.88 -42.39 -27.74
N ALA A 127 6.33 -42.89 -28.89
CA ALA A 127 6.66 -42.07 -30.08
C ALA A 127 5.49 -41.85 -31.05
N LYS A 128 4.32 -42.46 -30.80
CA LYS A 128 3.14 -42.32 -31.67
C LYS A 128 2.24 -41.20 -31.15
N LYS A 129 1.80 -40.34 -32.08
CA LYS A 129 0.84 -39.26 -31.86
C LYS A 129 -0.43 -39.59 -32.66
N GLU A 130 -1.55 -39.80 -31.98
CA GLU A 130 -2.84 -40.13 -32.58
C GLU A 130 -3.84 -39.00 -32.32
N LEU A 131 -4.55 -38.55 -33.36
CA LEU A 131 -5.57 -37.51 -33.25
C LEU A 131 -6.89 -38.13 -32.83
N ILE A 132 -7.51 -37.58 -31.80
CA ILE A 132 -8.88 -37.85 -31.38
C ILE A 132 -9.74 -36.64 -31.72
N GLU A 133 -10.86 -36.91 -32.36
CA GLU A 133 -11.93 -35.94 -32.58
C GLU A 133 -13.15 -36.35 -31.76
N GLY A 134 -13.70 -35.43 -30.98
CA GLY A 134 -14.87 -35.72 -30.16
C GLY A 134 -15.37 -34.51 -29.38
N THR A 135 -16.45 -34.71 -28.64
CA THR A 135 -17.07 -33.67 -27.81
C THR A 135 -16.45 -33.68 -26.40
N LEU A 136 -16.00 -32.52 -25.91
CA LEU A 136 -15.51 -32.39 -24.54
C LEU A 136 -16.70 -32.45 -23.56
N LEU A 137 -16.75 -33.45 -22.69
CA LEU A 137 -17.81 -33.58 -21.69
C LEU A 137 -17.49 -32.89 -20.37
N SER A 138 -16.23 -32.97 -19.94
CA SER A 138 -15.75 -32.32 -18.72
C SER A 138 -14.22 -32.32 -18.67
N TYR A 139 -13.66 -31.56 -17.74
CA TYR A 139 -12.23 -31.58 -17.42
C TYR A 139 -12.02 -31.48 -15.91
N SER A 140 -10.89 -31.99 -15.42
CA SER A 140 -10.47 -31.87 -14.02
C SER A 140 -8.95 -31.77 -13.96
N GLY A 141 -8.43 -30.63 -13.53
CA GLY A 141 -6.99 -30.33 -13.62
C GLY A 141 -6.53 -30.44 -15.08
N ASP A 142 -5.59 -31.35 -15.34
CA ASP A 142 -5.08 -31.61 -16.69
C ASP A 142 -5.82 -32.73 -17.44
N GLN A 143 -6.80 -33.41 -16.85
CA GLN A 143 -7.53 -34.49 -17.50
C GLN A 143 -8.75 -33.97 -18.26
N LEU A 144 -8.94 -34.47 -19.48
CA LEU A 144 -10.10 -34.22 -20.34
C LEU A 144 -10.92 -35.49 -20.49
N ILE A 145 -12.24 -35.38 -20.37
CA ILE A 145 -13.18 -36.45 -20.70
C ILE A 145 -13.82 -36.13 -22.05
N ILE A 146 -13.52 -36.94 -23.06
CA ILE A 146 -13.96 -36.73 -24.44
C ILE A 146 -14.85 -37.89 -24.86
N LYS A 147 -15.96 -37.58 -25.52
CA LYS A 147 -16.76 -38.57 -26.24
C LYS A 147 -16.38 -38.53 -27.71
N ASP A 148 -15.73 -39.57 -28.20
CA ASP A 148 -15.34 -39.63 -29.60
C ASP A 148 -16.54 -39.86 -30.54
N LYS A 149 -16.30 -39.74 -31.85
CA LYS A 149 -17.31 -39.97 -32.89
C LYS A 149 -17.87 -41.41 -32.91
N ALA A 150 -17.15 -42.38 -32.34
CA ALA A 150 -17.62 -43.77 -32.19
C ALA A 150 -18.48 -43.96 -30.92
N GLY A 151 -18.64 -42.92 -30.10
CA GLY A 151 -19.43 -42.91 -28.88
C GLY A 151 -18.69 -43.44 -27.65
N MET A 152 -17.38 -43.70 -27.75
CA MET A 152 -16.55 -44.15 -26.65
C MET A 152 -16.14 -42.96 -25.78
N ILE A 153 -16.04 -43.19 -24.47
CA ILE A 153 -15.52 -42.20 -23.52
C ILE A 153 -14.02 -42.41 -23.38
N GLN A 154 -13.26 -41.35 -23.66
CA GLN A 154 -11.81 -41.30 -23.54
C GLN A 154 -11.42 -40.32 -22.43
N ILE A 155 -10.45 -40.71 -21.60
CA ILE A 155 -9.87 -39.85 -20.57
C ILE A 155 -8.40 -39.62 -20.93
N ILE A 156 -8.04 -38.38 -21.22
CA ILE A 156 -6.72 -38.04 -21.76
C ILE A 156 -6.12 -36.81 -21.05
N ASP A 157 -4.81 -36.68 -21.10
CA ASP A 157 -4.13 -35.47 -20.62
C ASP A 157 -4.22 -34.34 -21.65
N SER A 158 -4.46 -33.12 -21.17
CA SER A 158 -4.60 -31.88 -21.95
C SER A 158 -3.26 -31.31 -22.49
N ASN A 159 -2.16 -32.05 -22.34
CA ASN A 159 -0.82 -31.61 -22.73
C ASN A 159 -0.66 -31.34 -24.24
N ASN A 160 -1.53 -31.92 -25.08
CA ASN A 160 -1.52 -31.74 -26.54
C ASN A 160 -2.92 -31.53 -27.11
N LEU A 161 -3.62 -30.53 -26.57
CA LEU A 161 -4.94 -30.11 -27.03
C LEU A 161 -4.83 -29.08 -28.16
N VAL A 162 -5.63 -29.24 -29.22
CA VAL A 162 -5.80 -28.25 -30.28
C VAL A 162 -7.27 -27.83 -30.33
N LEU A 163 -7.52 -26.53 -30.32
CA LEU A 163 -8.87 -25.99 -30.35
C LEU A 163 -9.07 -25.21 -31.65
N PRO A 164 -10.25 -25.33 -32.27
CA PRO A 164 -10.50 -24.74 -33.59
C PRO A 164 -10.47 -23.21 -33.57
N GLU A 165 -10.91 -22.58 -32.48
CA GLU A 165 -10.92 -21.12 -32.31
C GLU A 165 -10.86 -20.70 -30.83
N LEU A 166 -10.66 -19.42 -30.55
CA LEU A 166 -10.85 -18.91 -29.18
C LEU A 166 -12.35 -18.72 -28.91
N PRO A 167 -12.93 -19.26 -27.83
CA PRO A 167 -14.34 -19.08 -27.51
C PRO A 167 -14.72 -17.60 -27.43
N GLU A 168 -15.88 -17.25 -27.98
CA GLU A 168 -16.42 -15.90 -27.93
C GLU A 168 -16.48 -15.35 -26.49
N GLY A 169 -16.19 -14.05 -26.37
CA GLY A 169 -16.21 -13.32 -25.10
C GLY A 169 -15.07 -13.67 -24.15
N LEU A 170 -14.03 -14.39 -24.60
CA LEU A 170 -12.74 -14.39 -23.91
C LEU A 170 -11.85 -13.30 -24.47
N ILE A 171 -11.25 -12.51 -23.59
CA ILE A 171 -10.36 -11.40 -23.93
C ILE A 171 -8.94 -11.74 -23.48
N THR A 172 -7.91 -11.35 -24.22
CA THR A 172 -6.51 -11.66 -23.84
C THR A 172 -5.91 -10.63 -22.90
N LYS A 173 -6.59 -9.50 -22.73
CA LYS A 173 -6.20 -8.34 -21.92
C LYS A 173 -7.40 -7.84 -21.12
N PRO A 174 -7.21 -7.17 -19.97
CA PRO A 174 -8.31 -6.49 -19.27
C PRO A 174 -8.89 -5.38 -20.16
N THR A 175 -10.22 -5.35 -20.31
CA THR A 175 -10.91 -4.42 -21.21
C THR A 175 -12.18 -3.86 -20.57
N LEU A 176 -12.32 -2.53 -20.58
CA LEU A 176 -13.57 -1.84 -20.24
C LEU A 176 -14.43 -1.69 -21.49
N ALA A 177 -15.70 -2.08 -21.43
CA ALA A 177 -16.65 -1.92 -22.51
C ALA A 177 -17.66 -0.81 -22.18
N TRP A 178 -17.80 0.16 -23.06
CA TRP A 178 -18.72 1.30 -22.91
C TRP A 178 -19.69 1.43 -24.06
N ILE A 179 -20.88 1.92 -23.76
CA ILE A 179 -21.77 2.55 -24.74
C ILE A 179 -21.63 4.06 -24.55
N LEU A 180 -21.14 4.75 -25.57
CA LEU A 180 -20.89 6.19 -25.55
C LEU A 180 -21.83 6.89 -26.53
N ASN A 181 -22.35 8.05 -26.13
CA ASN A 181 -23.01 9.00 -27.01
C ASN A 181 -22.06 10.17 -27.28
N VAL A 182 -21.52 10.23 -28.50
CA VAL A 182 -20.47 11.17 -28.89
C VAL A 182 -21.04 12.30 -29.73
N THR A 183 -20.72 13.55 -29.36
CA THR A 183 -21.13 14.73 -30.14
C THR A 183 -20.00 15.21 -31.05
N GLY A 184 -20.20 15.08 -32.36
CA GLY A 184 -19.27 15.55 -33.39
C GLY A 184 -18.12 14.57 -33.67
N SER A 185 -17.92 14.22 -34.95
CA SER A 185 -16.87 13.29 -35.36
C SER A 185 -15.51 13.99 -35.42
N ARG A 186 -14.58 13.64 -34.53
CA ARG A 186 -13.23 14.23 -34.46
C ARG A 186 -12.26 13.33 -33.67
N ASN A 187 -11.01 13.77 -33.55
CA ASN A 187 -10.13 13.28 -32.49
C ASN A 187 -10.56 13.90 -31.15
N HIS A 188 -10.71 13.04 -30.16
CA HIS A 188 -11.03 13.35 -28.77
C HIS A 188 -9.85 12.98 -27.88
N THR A 189 -9.59 13.79 -26.86
CA THR A 189 -8.67 13.44 -25.79
C THR A 189 -9.48 12.90 -24.63
N LEU A 190 -9.39 11.59 -24.39
CA LEU A 190 -10.11 10.89 -23.33
C LEU A 190 -9.27 10.86 -22.06
N GLU A 191 -9.81 11.33 -20.95
CA GLU A 191 -9.25 11.12 -19.61
C GLU A 191 -9.99 9.94 -18.96
N LEU A 192 -9.26 8.88 -18.68
CA LEU A 192 -9.72 7.75 -17.88
C LEU A 192 -9.05 7.82 -16.50
N SER A 193 -9.84 7.78 -15.44
CA SER A 193 -9.34 7.67 -14.06
C SER A 193 -9.99 6.50 -13.34
N TYR A 194 -9.20 5.72 -12.60
CA TYR A 194 -9.70 4.58 -11.84
C TYR A 194 -8.79 4.24 -10.65
N MET A 195 -9.35 3.52 -9.69
CA MET A 195 -8.63 2.86 -8.60
C MET A 195 -8.27 1.44 -8.99
N THR A 196 -7.13 0.96 -8.52
CA THR A 196 -6.69 -0.44 -8.66
C THR A 196 -6.07 -0.93 -7.37
N SER A 197 -6.27 -2.20 -7.05
CA SER A 197 -5.44 -2.89 -6.05
C SER A 197 -4.18 -3.48 -6.70
N GLY A 198 -3.30 -4.05 -5.90
CA GLY A 198 -2.01 -4.59 -6.33
C GLY A 198 -0.91 -3.55 -6.43
N MET A 199 -1.04 -2.37 -5.81
CA MET A 199 0.04 -1.40 -5.72
C MET A 199 0.23 -0.94 -4.28
N THR A 200 1.46 -0.95 -3.81
CA THR A 200 1.81 -0.43 -2.49
C THR A 200 3.19 0.18 -2.55
N TRP A 201 3.51 0.99 -1.54
CA TRP A 201 4.86 1.48 -1.32
C TRP A 201 5.20 1.52 0.16
N ASP A 202 6.49 1.45 0.45
CA ASP A 202 7.05 1.43 1.81
C ASP A 202 8.31 2.31 1.85
N ALA A 203 8.63 2.88 3.02
CA ALA A 203 9.87 3.62 3.24
C ALA A 203 10.84 2.84 4.12
N ASP A 204 12.12 2.85 3.74
CA ASP A 204 13.22 2.26 4.49
C ASP A 204 14.32 3.31 4.67
N TYR A 205 14.93 3.32 5.85
CA TYR A 205 16.01 4.22 6.19
C TYR A 205 17.24 3.45 6.64
N VAL A 206 18.41 3.93 6.22
CA VAL A 206 19.70 3.43 6.67
C VAL A 206 20.46 4.57 7.32
N ILE A 207 20.90 4.36 8.55
CA ILE A 207 21.71 5.29 9.32
C ILE A 207 23.11 4.70 9.48
N VAL A 208 24.13 5.52 9.26
CA VAL A 208 25.51 5.21 9.62
C VAL A 208 26.01 6.25 10.61
N THR A 209 26.31 5.84 11.85
CA THR A 209 26.88 6.74 12.86
C THR A 209 28.39 6.92 12.66
N ASN A 210 28.90 8.08 13.07
CA ASN A 210 30.33 8.30 13.20
C ASN A 210 30.88 7.54 14.42
N LYS A 211 32.22 7.43 14.52
CA LYS A 211 32.90 6.66 15.58
C LYS A 211 32.58 7.10 17.02
N ASN A 212 32.09 8.32 17.20
CA ASN A 212 31.81 8.90 18.51
C ASN A 212 30.30 8.98 18.79
N ASP A 213 29.44 8.46 17.89
CA ASP A 213 27.97 8.53 17.97
C ASP A 213 27.42 9.97 18.17
N THR A 214 28.06 10.95 17.53
CA THR A 214 27.69 12.38 17.60
C THR A 214 27.15 12.92 16.29
N LYS A 215 27.44 12.22 15.19
CA LYS A 215 26.95 12.53 13.85
C LYS A 215 26.46 11.26 13.18
N LEU A 216 25.53 11.41 12.25
CA LEU A 216 25.11 10.33 11.36
C LEU A 216 24.90 10.79 9.92
N ASP A 217 24.99 9.82 9.02
CA ASP A 217 24.49 9.93 7.65
C ASP A 217 23.20 9.09 7.54
N LEU A 218 22.17 9.65 6.91
CA LEU A 218 20.84 9.06 6.73
C LEU A 218 20.53 8.94 5.23
N ASN A 219 20.24 7.72 4.79
CA ASN A 219 19.71 7.45 3.46
C ASN A 219 18.28 6.92 3.56
N GLY A 220 17.35 7.54 2.87
CA GLY A 220 15.95 7.09 2.77
C GLY A 220 15.63 6.56 1.38
N TRP A 221 14.95 5.43 1.31
CA TRP A 221 14.48 4.78 0.08
C TRP A 221 12.99 4.58 0.13
N VAL A 222 12.33 4.73 -1.01
CA VAL A 222 10.97 4.23 -1.22
C VAL A 222 11.01 2.99 -2.09
N THR A 223 10.37 1.94 -1.61
CA THR A 223 10.10 0.72 -2.35
C THR A 223 8.68 0.76 -2.91
N VAL A 224 8.52 0.82 -4.22
CA VAL A 224 7.22 0.71 -4.91
C VAL A 224 7.04 -0.69 -5.46
N THR A 225 5.91 -1.34 -5.15
CA THR A 225 5.54 -2.64 -5.71
C THR A 225 4.35 -2.51 -6.64
N ASN A 226 4.46 -3.00 -7.88
CA ASN A 226 3.35 -3.09 -8.83
C ASN A 226 3.02 -4.55 -9.16
N LYS A 227 1.82 -4.98 -8.76
CA LYS A 227 1.14 -6.25 -9.03
C LYS A 227 -0.29 -6.01 -9.56
N ALA A 228 -0.56 -4.84 -10.13
CA ALA A 228 -1.87 -4.45 -10.66
C ALA A 228 -2.24 -5.17 -11.98
N GLY A 229 -1.34 -5.99 -12.51
CA GLY A 229 -1.55 -6.79 -13.72
C GLY A 229 -1.22 -6.09 -15.02
N THR A 230 -0.69 -4.86 -14.97
CA THR A 230 -0.25 -4.10 -16.15
C THR A 230 1.00 -3.27 -15.85
N THR A 231 1.71 -2.89 -16.90
CA THR A 231 2.91 -2.04 -16.84
C THR A 231 2.52 -0.60 -17.15
N PHE A 232 2.88 0.33 -16.26
CA PHE A 232 2.66 1.76 -16.43
C PHE A 232 3.96 2.39 -16.95
N LYS A 233 4.04 2.60 -18.27
CA LYS A 233 5.23 3.17 -18.93
C LYS A 233 5.22 4.69 -18.83
N ASP A 234 6.40 5.29 -18.66
CA ASP A 234 6.60 6.75 -18.71
C ASP A 234 5.56 7.54 -17.88
N THR A 235 5.30 7.08 -16.65
CA THR A 235 4.31 7.64 -15.74
C THR A 235 4.91 8.72 -14.85
N ALA A 236 4.15 9.80 -14.62
CA ALA A 236 4.32 10.65 -13.45
C ALA A 236 3.92 9.84 -12.22
N LEU A 237 4.81 9.71 -11.23
CA LEU A 237 4.59 8.91 -10.04
C LEU A 237 4.43 9.82 -8.82
N LYS A 238 3.31 9.67 -8.13
CA LYS A 238 3.05 10.31 -6.85
C LYS A 238 2.90 9.25 -5.77
N LEU A 239 3.46 9.52 -4.60
CA LEU A 239 3.33 8.66 -3.43
C LEU A 239 2.62 9.44 -2.34
N VAL A 240 1.62 8.83 -1.71
CA VAL A 240 0.87 9.46 -0.64
C VAL A 240 1.11 8.69 0.64
N ALA A 241 1.60 9.40 1.66
CA ALA A 241 1.84 8.89 3.00
C ALA A 241 0.70 9.33 3.93
N GLY A 242 0.04 8.36 4.55
CA GLY A 242 -0.95 8.58 5.62
C GLY A 242 -2.11 7.58 5.59
N ASP A 243 -2.99 7.70 6.59
CA ASP A 243 -4.05 6.73 6.85
C ASP A 243 -5.32 7.06 6.07
N VAL A 244 -5.40 6.58 4.84
CA VAL A 244 -6.60 6.73 4.02
C VAL A 244 -7.72 5.85 4.56
N HIS A 245 -8.80 6.47 5.01
CA HIS A 245 -9.99 5.75 5.43
C HIS A 245 -10.68 5.06 4.24
N ARG A 246 -10.78 3.73 4.31
CA ARG A 246 -11.52 2.91 3.36
C ARG A 246 -12.64 2.15 4.07
N VAL A 247 -13.76 1.99 3.40
CA VAL A 247 -14.80 1.04 3.80
C VAL A 247 -14.32 -0.34 3.36
N TRP A 248 -13.83 -1.14 4.30
CA TRP A 248 -13.38 -2.52 4.03
C TRP A 248 -14.56 -3.49 4.18
N GLU A 249 -14.82 -4.33 3.19
CA GLU A 249 -15.53 -5.60 3.41
C GLU A 249 -14.53 -6.59 4.00
N GLU A 250 -14.88 -7.17 5.15
CA GLU A 250 -14.03 -8.03 5.97
C GLU A 250 -13.67 -9.31 5.19
N VAL A 251 -12.45 -9.37 4.65
CA VAL A 251 -11.87 -10.58 4.08
C VAL A 251 -10.60 -10.88 4.84
N GLU A 252 -10.68 -11.85 5.77
CA GLU A 252 -9.54 -12.40 6.51
C GLU A 252 -8.46 -12.89 5.54
N ARG A 253 -7.23 -12.39 5.68
CA ARG A 253 -6.07 -13.01 5.04
C ARG A 253 -4.83 -12.94 5.94
N VAL A 254 -4.22 -14.11 6.10
CA VAL A 254 -2.98 -14.38 6.83
C VAL A 254 -1.78 -14.08 5.92
N GLU A 255 -0.79 -13.35 6.44
CA GLU A 255 0.46 -12.99 5.76
C GLU A 255 1.57 -14.04 5.95
N GLU A 256 2.43 -14.20 4.94
CA GLU A 256 3.71 -14.88 5.06
C GLU A 256 4.78 -14.08 4.28
N VAL A 257 5.89 -13.78 4.96
CA VAL A 257 6.98 -12.84 4.57
C VAL A 257 8.19 -13.60 4.04
N ILE A 258 8.83 -13.13 2.96
CA ILE A 258 10.23 -13.49 2.60
C ILE A 258 10.98 -12.26 2.02
N MET A 259 12.15 -11.98 2.60
CA MET A 259 13.17 -10.98 2.23
C MET A 259 14.17 -11.52 1.19
N GLU A 260 14.73 -10.66 0.33
CA GLU A 260 16.20 -10.61 0.07
C GLU A 260 16.66 -9.35 -0.70
N MET A 261 17.92 -8.96 -0.44
CA MET A 261 18.60 -7.68 -0.68
C MET A 261 19.31 -7.56 -2.04
N ALA A 262 19.56 -6.32 -2.52
CA ALA A 262 20.84 -5.92 -3.13
C ALA A 262 20.95 -4.39 -3.35
N GLU A 263 22.16 -3.86 -3.15
CA GLU A 263 22.60 -2.46 -3.08
C GLU A 263 22.66 -1.72 -4.45
N ALA A 264 22.50 -0.38 -4.44
CA ALA A 264 23.36 0.59 -5.15
C ALA A 264 22.91 2.07 -4.96
N THR A 265 23.90 2.97 -5.01
CA THR A 265 23.97 4.40 -4.66
C THR A 265 23.19 5.40 -5.56
N GLY A 266 22.70 6.52 -5.00
CA GLY A 266 22.39 7.75 -5.78
C GLY A 266 21.47 8.80 -5.09
N ALA A 267 21.74 10.09 -5.36
CA ALA A 267 21.13 11.29 -4.74
C ALA A 267 19.64 11.56 -5.07
N SER A 268 18.98 12.39 -4.22
CA SER A 268 17.52 12.63 -4.14
C SER A 268 16.84 13.21 -5.40
N GLN A 269 15.58 12.79 -5.65
CA GLN A 269 14.79 13.11 -6.85
C GLN A 269 13.30 13.46 -6.60
N PHE A 270 12.87 13.69 -5.35
CA PHE A 270 11.46 13.99 -5.01
C PHE A 270 11.25 15.46 -4.63
N GLU A 271 10.05 15.98 -4.92
CA GLU A 271 9.54 17.26 -4.39
C GLU A 271 8.29 16.98 -3.55
N GLU A 272 8.17 17.65 -2.41
CA GLU A 272 7.07 17.45 -1.45
C GLU A 272 5.98 18.52 -1.64
N GLU A 273 4.72 18.08 -1.71
CA GLU A 273 3.55 18.96 -1.64
C GLU A 273 2.54 18.42 -0.61
N ALA A 274 1.83 19.33 0.09
CA ALA A 274 0.73 18.95 0.96
C ALA A 274 -0.54 18.66 0.14
N LEU A 275 -1.13 17.48 0.30
CA LEU A 275 -2.43 17.13 -0.29
C LEU A 275 -3.42 16.80 0.83
N PHE A 276 -4.29 17.76 1.16
CA PHE A 276 -5.18 17.67 2.33
C PHE A 276 -4.36 17.48 3.63
N GLU A 277 -4.72 16.56 4.52
CA GLU A 277 -3.95 16.21 5.74
C GLU A 277 -2.89 15.12 5.49
N TYR A 278 -2.51 14.86 4.22
CA TYR A 278 -1.53 13.85 3.83
C TYR A 278 -0.28 14.49 3.20
N HIS A 279 0.86 13.77 3.29
CA HIS A 279 2.07 14.16 2.60
C HIS A 279 2.15 13.46 1.24
N MET A 280 2.31 14.24 0.17
CA MET A 280 2.50 13.75 -1.18
C MET A 280 3.94 13.97 -1.63
N TYR A 281 4.55 12.91 -2.14
CA TYR A 281 5.90 12.93 -2.69
C TYR A 281 5.79 12.75 -4.20
N ASP A 282 6.10 13.81 -4.95
CA ASP A 282 6.09 13.81 -6.40
C ASP A 282 7.49 13.49 -6.94
N LEU A 283 7.59 12.40 -7.70
CA LEU A 283 8.83 12.05 -8.38
C LEU A 283 9.03 13.00 -9.56
N GLN A 284 10.07 13.84 -9.47
CA GLN A 284 10.37 14.92 -10.45
C GLN A 284 10.78 14.44 -11.85
N ARG A 285 10.75 13.13 -12.08
CA ARG A 285 10.97 12.52 -13.38
C ARG A 285 9.95 11.42 -13.61
N LYS A 286 9.66 11.19 -14.88
CA LYS A 286 8.86 10.03 -15.27
C LYS A 286 9.60 8.72 -14.98
N THR A 287 8.84 7.67 -14.73
CA THR A 287 9.35 6.32 -14.47
C THR A 287 8.46 5.27 -15.11
N THR A 288 8.94 4.03 -15.24
CA THR A 288 8.12 2.91 -15.70
C THR A 288 7.92 1.92 -14.57
N LEU A 289 6.67 1.68 -14.17
CA LEU A 289 6.29 0.69 -13.17
C LEU A 289 5.93 -0.62 -13.89
N LYS A 290 6.86 -1.56 -14.01
CA LYS A 290 6.57 -2.84 -14.67
C LYS A 290 5.62 -3.67 -13.82
N ASN A 291 4.79 -4.46 -14.48
CA ASN A 291 3.98 -5.45 -13.77
C ASN A 291 4.89 -6.49 -13.11
N ASN A 292 4.55 -6.89 -11.89
CA ASN A 292 5.32 -7.81 -11.05
C ASN A 292 6.75 -7.32 -10.78
N GLU A 293 6.93 -6.01 -10.62
CA GLU A 293 8.21 -5.39 -10.28
C GLU A 293 8.13 -4.74 -8.89
N GLN A 294 9.24 -4.86 -8.16
CA GLN A 294 9.57 -4.00 -7.03
C GLN A 294 10.62 -3.01 -7.50
N LYS A 295 10.38 -1.72 -7.26
CA LYS A 295 11.25 -0.63 -7.69
C LYS A 295 11.64 0.22 -6.50
N GLN A 296 12.93 0.33 -6.24
CA GLN A 296 13.47 1.25 -5.24
C GLN A 296 13.80 2.61 -5.87
N ILE A 297 13.46 3.66 -5.16
CA ILE A 297 13.66 5.05 -5.56
C ILE A 297 14.23 5.82 -4.36
N SER A 298 15.33 6.55 -4.56
CA SER A 298 15.95 7.35 -3.51
C SER A 298 15.01 8.48 -3.08
N LEU A 299 14.66 8.50 -1.79
CA LEU A 299 13.82 9.53 -1.17
C LEU A 299 14.67 10.72 -0.76
N LEU A 300 15.67 10.46 0.08
CA LEU A 300 16.52 11.49 0.66
C LEU A 300 17.92 10.95 0.95
N ASP A 301 18.86 11.88 1.00
CA ASP A 301 20.24 11.66 1.39
C ASP A 301 20.66 12.86 2.23
N ALA A 302 21.00 12.61 3.49
CA ALA A 302 21.39 13.63 4.45
C ALA A 302 22.68 13.19 5.15
N THR A 303 23.66 14.08 5.19
CA THR A 303 24.97 13.82 5.80
C THR A 303 25.23 14.77 6.96
N ASP A 304 26.11 14.35 7.87
CA ASP A 304 26.56 15.18 9.02
C ASP A 304 25.40 15.65 9.95
N VAL A 305 24.35 14.84 10.09
CA VAL A 305 23.21 15.10 10.99
C VAL A 305 23.69 14.97 12.44
N ASP A 306 23.49 16.00 13.27
CA ASP A 306 23.70 15.95 14.71
C ASP A 306 22.76 14.94 15.36
N VAL A 307 23.35 14.10 16.21
CA VAL A 307 22.65 13.05 16.93
C VAL A 307 23.17 12.94 18.37
N GLU A 308 22.27 12.57 19.26
CA GLU A 308 22.54 12.31 20.67
C GLU A 308 22.27 10.84 21.00
N LYS A 309 23.29 10.17 21.53
CA LYS A 309 23.15 8.84 22.11
C LYS A 309 22.77 8.97 23.58
N GLU A 310 21.65 8.37 23.96
CA GLU A 310 21.10 8.44 25.32
C GLU A 310 20.98 7.03 25.93
N TYR A 311 21.31 6.92 27.21
CA TYR A 311 21.09 5.70 28.00
C TYR A 311 19.86 5.86 28.87
N VAL A 312 18.85 5.01 28.69
CA VAL A 312 17.56 5.15 29.37
C VAL A 312 17.29 3.94 30.26
N TYR A 313 17.06 4.19 31.55
CA TYR A 313 16.57 3.21 32.50
C TYR A 313 15.09 3.48 32.76
N ASP A 314 14.21 2.64 32.21
CA ASP A 314 12.76 2.72 32.41
C ASP A 314 12.27 1.62 33.36
N ASP A 315 11.43 2.01 34.31
CA ASP A 315 10.84 1.10 35.29
C ASP A 315 9.70 0.25 34.71
N ILE A 316 9.11 0.63 33.58
CA ILE A 316 8.15 -0.20 32.83
C ILE A 316 8.85 -0.87 31.63
N PRO A 317 8.89 -2.21 31.54
CA PRO A 317 9.45 -2.89 30.36
C PRO A 317 8.74 -2.46 29.09
N ARG A 318 9.47 -2.16 28.00
CA ARG A 318 8.87 -1.85 26.69
C ARG A 318 7.90 -2.93 26.17
N TRP A 319 8.05 -4.18 26.63
CA TRP A 319 7.15 -5.33 26.34
C TRP A 319 5.89 -5.44 27.22
N TRP A 320 5.57 -4.43 28.03
CA TRP A 320 4.47 -4.50 29.00
C TRP A 320 3.06 -4.65 28.38
N TRP A 321 2.92 -4.48 27.06
CA TRP A 321 1.70 -4.85 26.33
C TRP A 321 1.42 -6.37 26.33
N TYR A 322 2.38 -7.20 26.75
CA TYR A 322 2.27 -8.67 26.83
C TYR A 322 2.22 -9.22 28.27
N GLY A 323 1.69 -8.47 29.24
CA GLY A 323 1.19 -9.05 30.50
C GLY A 323 2.25 -9.47 31.54
N GLY A 324 3.29 -8.66 31.74
CA GLY A 324 4.32 -8.88 32.76
C GLY A 324 3.91 -8.43 34.18
N ASP A 325 4.32 -9.22 35.18
CA ASP A 325 4.08 -9.00 36.62
C ASP A 325 4.71 -7.68 37.10
N TRP A 326 3.93 -6.88 37.84
CA TRP A 326 4.29 -5.53 38.35
C TRP A 326 5.35 -5.57 39.47
N SER A 327 5.71 -6.75 39.95
CA SER A 327 6.54 -6.94 41.15
C SER A 327 8.03 -7.18 40.88
N ASP A 328 8.48 -7.14 39.63
CA ASP A 328 9.86 -7.50 39.31
C ASP A 328 10.84 -6.38 39.68
N THR A 329 11.48 -6.57 40.83
CA THR A 329 12.60 -5.78 41.38
C THR A 329 13.96 -6.26 40.83
N SER A 330 13.95 -6.98 39.71
CA SER A 330 15.14 -7.55 39.09
C SER A 330 16.06 -6.49 38.46
N GLU A 331 17.34 -6.85 38.34
CA GLU A 331 18.32 -6.10 37.55
C GLU A 331 17.79 -5.93 36.12
N LYS A 332 17.60 -4.68 35.68
CA LYS A 332 17.20 -4.37 34.32
C LYS A 332 18.39 -3.82 33.54
N LYS A 333 18.40 -4.13 32.25
CA LYS A 333 19.35 -3.54 31.31
C LYS A 333 18.89 -2.14 30.95
N VAL A 334 19.87 -1.28 30.66
CA VAL A 334 19.64 0.11 30.26
C VAL A 334 19.50 0.16 28.75
N ASP A 335 18.44 0.81 28.26
CA ASP A 335 18.16 0.98 26.85
C ASP A 335 19.15 1.98 26.22
N VAL A 336 19.50 1.74 24.96
CA VAL A 336 20.34 2.64 24.15
C VAL A 336 19.46 3.29 23.11
N MET A 337 19.27 4.60 23.24
CA MET A 337 18.48 5.43 22.37
C MET A 337 19.38 6.29 21.49
N LEU A 338 18.92 6.57 20.27
CA LEU A 338 19.56 7.49 19.34
C LEU A 338 18.55 8.56 18.94
N ASN A 339 18.82 9.82 19.34
CA ASN A 339 17.91 10.94 19.22
C ASN A 339 18.44 12.00 18.24
N PHE A 340 17.65 12.43 17.26
CA PHE A 340 18.03 13.52 16.35
C PHE A 340 16.81 14.30 15.86
N ASN A 341 17.01 15.57 15.51
CA ASN A 341 15.91 16.44 15.05
C ASN A 341 15.79 16.43 13.54
N ASN A 342 14.57 16.19 13.02
CA ASN A 342 14.21 16.32 11.62
C ASN A 342 14.03 17.78 11.20
N SER A 343 15.09 18.59 11.30
CA SER A 343 15.04 20.02 10.99
C SER A 343 16.01 20.40 9.88
N LYS A 344 15.70 21.49 9.17
CA LYS A 344 16.60 22.03 8.14
C LYS A 344 17.96 22.44 8.69
N GLY A 345 18.00 22.90 9.94
CA GLY A 345 19.25 23.24 10.63
C GLY A 345 20.14 22.04 10.90
N ASN A 346 19.57 20.82 10.87
CA ASN A 346 20.24 19.56 11.10
C ASN A 346 20.42 18.74 9.80
N ASN A 347 20.52 19.42 8.65
CA ASN A 347 20.62 18.82 7.31
C ASN A 347 19.45 17.89 6.91
N LEU A 348 18.30 18.01 7.60
CA LEU A 348 17.05 17.31 7.31
C LEU A 348 15.95 18.33 6.99
N GLY A 349 14.74 18.16 7.53
CA GLY A 349 13.67 19.15 7.45
C GLY A 349 12.60 18.88 6.40
N ILE A 350 12.44 17.61 6.01
CA ILE A 350 11.30 17.13 5.22
C ILE A 350 10.49 16.15 6.07
N PRO A 351 9.17 16.08 5.96
CA PRO A 351 8.38 15.03 6.59
C PRO A 351 8.87 13.65 6.14
N LEU A 352 9.02 12.77 7.12
CA LEU A 352 9.56 11.43 6.93
C LEU A 352 8.39 10.45 6.98
N PRO A 353 8.11 9.69 5.90
CA PRO A 353 7.14 8.62 5.95
C PRO A 353 7.46 7.58 7.03
N LYS A 354 6.43 6.96 7.60
CA LYS A 354 6.61 5.80 8.46
C LYS A 354 7.42 4.72 7.74
N GLY A 355 8.31 4.07 8.47
CA GLY A 355 9.24 3.13 7.87
C GLY A 355 10.22 2.53 8.87
N THR A 356 10.97 1.54 8.40
CA THR A 356 12.00 0.87 9.21
C THR A 356 13.33 1.61 9.08
N VAL A 357 14.01 1.82 10.21
CA VAL A 357 15.33 2.44 10.29
C VAL A 357 16.35 1.42 10.74
N ARG A 358 17.36 1.17 9.92
CA ARG A 358 18.48 0.26 10.22
C ARG A 358 19.72 1.08 10.52
N VAL A 359 20.32 0.83 11.67
CA VAL A 359 21.45 1.63 12.16
C VAL A 359 22.72 0.79 12.14
N PHE A 360 23.75 1.38 11.54
CA PHE A 360 25.10 0.83 11.44
C PHE A 360 26.11 1.79 12.07
N THR A 361 27.22 1.26 12.53
CA THR A 361 28.40 2.05 12.93
C THR A 361 29.67 1.44 12.37
N ASN A 362 30.75 2.23 12.34
CA ASN A 362 32.06 1.74 11.92
C ASN A 362 32.81 1.16 13.12
N ASP A 363 33.29 -0.08 12.99
CA ASP A 363 34.22 -0.65 13.97
C ASP A 363 35.61 0.02 13.94
N ARG A 364 36.50 -0.47 14.79
CA ARG A 364 37.88 0.06 14.89
C ARG A 364 38.67 -0.08 13.58
N GLU A 365 38.34 -1.06 12.74
CA GLU A 365 38.94 -1.30 11.43
C GLU A 365 38.26 -0.50 10.31
N GLY A 366 37.16 0.21 10.60
CA GLY A 366 36.38 0.99 9.64
C GLY A 366 35.40 0.15 8.83
N LYS A 367 35.00 -1.04 9.33
CA LYS A 367 33.95 -1.86 8.70
C LYS A 367 32.61 -1.55 9.36
N LEU A 368 31.55 -1.56 8.54
CA LEU A 368 30.19 -1.37 9.03
C LEU A 368 29.73 -2.58 9.85
N GLN A 369 29.13 -2.30 11.00
CA GLN A 369 28.50 -3.26 11.89
C GLN A 369 27.08 -2.80 12.17
N PHE A 370 26.14 -3.73 12.10
CA PHE A 370 24.74 -3.48 12.47
C PHE A 370 24.63 -3.34 13.99
N ILE A 371 23.94 -2.30 14.47
CA ILE A 371 23.80 -2.00 15.90
C ILE A 371 22.35 -1.91 16.38
N GLY A 372 21.37 -1.88 15.48
CA GLY A 372 19.95 -1.85 15.85
C GLY A 372 19.03 -1.58 14.67
N GLU A 373 17.77 -1.96 14.84
CA GLU A 373 16.67 -1.66 13.93
C GLU A 373 15.49 -1.17 14.77
N ASP A 374 14.85 -0.10 14.33
CA ASP A 374 13.61 0.42 14.92
C ASP A 374 12.68 0.91 13.80
N SER A 375 11.46 1.31 14.14
CA SER A 375 10.51 1.91 13.21
C SER A 375 10.20 3.35 13.61
N ILE A 376 10.05 4.23 12.62
CA ILE A 376 9.46 5.55 12.82
C ILE A 376 8.03 5.59 12.29
N ASP A 377 7.20 6.42 12.90
CA ASP A 377 5.90 6.80 12.35
C ASP A 377 6.06 7.94 11.33
N HIS A 378 4.97 8.35 10.69
CA HIS A 378 4.92 9.57 9.89
C HIS A 378 5.36 10.75 10.76
N THR A 379 6.58 11.22 10.52
CA THR A 379 7.25 12.22 11.37
C THR A 379 7.31 13.55 10.63
N PRO A 380 6.57 14.58 11.06
CA PRO A 380 6.63 15.91 10.46
C PRO A 380 8.04 16.52 10.50
N LYS A 381 8.22 17.58 9.72
CA LYS A 381 9.41 18.43 9.87
C LYS A 381 9.43 19.07 11.25
N ASP A 382 10.64 19.37 11.70
CA ASP A 382 10.99 20.00 12.97
C ASP A 382 10.64 19.19 14.23
N GLU A 383 10.30 17.90 14.08
CA GLU A 383 10.09 16.96 15.18
C GLU A 383 11.34 16.12 15.49
N THR A 384 11.43 15.61 16.72
CA THR A 384 12.52 14.73 17.17
C THR A 384 12.22 13.27 16.83
N ILE A 385 13.22 12.57 16.30
CA ILE A 385 13.21 11.13 16.11
C ILE A 385 14.03 10.48 17.22
N SER A 386 13.46 9.44 17.84
CA SER A 386 14.08 8.65 18.90
C SER A 386 14.05 7.17 18.51
N LEU A 387 15.23 6.59 18.27
CA LEU A 387 15.38 5.20 17.85
C LEU A 387 15.94 4.35 18.99
N PHE A 388 15.27 3.25 19.32
CA PHE A 388 15.76 2.25 20.24
C PHE A 388 16.67 1.25 19.50
N LEU A 389 17.94 1.18 19.90
CA LEU A 389 18.92 0.31 19.23
C LEU A 389 19.13 -1.03 19.95
N GLY A 390 18.71 -1.12 21.21
CA GLY A 390 18.90 -2.29 22.03
C GLY A 390 19.30 -1.92 23.45
N GLN A 391 19.88 -2.88 24.16
CA GLN A 391 20.20 -2.74 25.58
C GLN A 391 21.70 -2.81 25.81
N ALA A 392 22.22 -1.90 26.63
CA ALA A 392 23.62 -1.84 27.00
C ALA A 392 24.02 -3.10 27.79
N PHE A 393 25.16 -3.68 27.43
CA PHE A 393 25.72 -4.84 28.15
C PHE A 393 26.45 -4.40 29.43
N ASP A 394 27.23 -3.31 29.34
CA ASP A 394 28.10 -2.83 30.43
C ASP A 394 27.41 -1.86 31.39
N ILE A 395 26.10 -1.63 31.24
CA ILE A 395 25.35 -0.73 32.11
C ILE A 395 24.19 -1.50 32.72
N VAL A 396 24.17 -1.54 34.06
CA VAL A 396 23.17 -2.29 34.82
C VAL A 396 22.44 -1.36 35.76
N GLY A 397 21.11 -1.38 35.73
CA GLY A 397 20.27 -0.67 36.68
C GLY A 397 19.49 -1.64 37.56
N GLU A 398 19.36 -1.30 38.84
CA GLU A 398 18.58 -2.07 39.81
C GLU A 398 17.71 -1.10 40.62
N ARG A 399 16.39 -1.32 40.64
CA ARG A 399 15.45 -0.52 41.42
C ARG A 399 14.98 -1.29 42.64
N THR A 400 15.15 -0.69 43.81
CA THR A 400 14.79 -1.27 45.11
C THR A 400 13.83 -0.36 45.85
N GLN A 401 12.72 -0.93 46.34
CA GLN A 401 11.85 -0.23 47.28
C GLN A 401 12.53 -0.25 48.65
N MET A 402 12.95 0.92 49.12
CA MET A 402 13.63 1.06 50.40
C MET A 402 12.65 1.12 51.56
N ASP A 403 11.52 1.80 51.36
CA ASP A 403 10.48 1.94 52.37
C ASP A 403 9.12 2.19 51.72
N PHE A 404 8.06 1.89 52.46
CA PHE A 404 6.68 2.20 52.09
C PHE A 404 5.90 2.57 53.34
N SER A 405 5.24 3.73 53.27
CA SER A 405 4.33 4.17 54.31
C SER A 405 2.98 4.57 53.72
N LYS A 406 1.95 4.53 54.57
CA LYS A 406 0.60 4.94 54.19
C LYS A 406 -0.02 5.74 55.33
N ASP A 407 -0.68 6.84 54.97
CA ASP A 407 -1.49 7.63 55.89
C ASP A 407 -2.93 7.77 55.36
N ALA A 408 -3.75 8.62 55.98
CA ALA A 408 -5.14 8.81 55.59
C ALA A 408 -5.31 9.31 54.15
N ASN A 409 -4.35 10.08 53.64
CA ASN A 409 -4.44 10.82 52.39
C ASN A 409 -3.40 10.38 51.35
N TRP A 410 -2.31 9.71 51.74
CA TRP A 410 -1.17 9.42 50.86
C TRP A 410 -0.66 7.98 50.99
N TYR A 411 -0.18 7.46 49.87
CA TYR A 411 0.80 6.37 49.80
C TYR A 411 2.17 7.00 49.55
N GLU A 412 3.17 6.70 50.37
CA GLU A 412 4.53 7.23 50.20
C GLU A 412 5.51 6.07 49.99
N TYR A 413 6.29 6.16 48.91
CA TYR A 413 7.29 5.18 48.53
C TYR A 413 8.67 5.82 48.55
N VAL A 414 9.64 5.13 49.13
CA VAL A 414 11.05 5.50 49.06
C VAL A 414 11.75 4.52 48.13
N TRP A 415 12.30 5.04 47.03
CA TRP A 415 12.97 4.24 46.01
C TRP A 415 14.47 4.55 45.96
N ALA A 416 15.24 3.52 45.66
CA ALA A 416 16.64 3.65 45.27
C ALA A 416 16.85 2.97 43.91
N VAL A 417 17.50 3.65 42.98
CA VAL A 417 17.93 3.09 41.69
C VAL A 417 19.45 3.09 41.66
N ASN A 418 20.04 1.90 41.72
CA ASN A 418 21.49 1.69 41.66
C ASN A 418 21.92 1.45 40.21
N LEU A 419 22.71 2.36 39.68
CA LEU A 419 23.28 2.28 38.34
C LEU A 419 24.75 1.89 38.45
N ARG A 420 25.17 0.90 37.66
CA ARG A 420 26.55 0.44 37.54
C ARG A 420 27.01 0.65 36.11
N ASN A 421 28.13 1.34 35.94
CA ASN A 421 28.80 1.57 34.67
C ASN A 421 30.10 0.76 34.65
N HIS A 422 30.18 -0.26 33.79
CA HIS A 422 31.38 -1.07 33.57
C HIS A 422 32.21 -0.59 32.37
N LYS A 423 31.89 0.57 31.79
CA LYS A 423 32.67 1.20 30.72
C LYS A 423 33.87 1.96 31.27
N ASP A 424 34.81 2.26 30.37
CA ASP A 424 36.00 3.08 30.63
C ASP A 424 35.77 4.59 30.45
N GLU A 425 34.53 5.00 30.20
CA GLU A 425 34.11 6.39 30.08
C GLU A 425 32.99 6.76 31.07
N ASP A 426 32.93 8.04 31.43
CA ASP A 426 31.82 8.59 32.20
C ASP A 426 30.55 8.61 31.34
N ILE A 427 29.43 8.19 31.91
CA ILE A 427 28.12 8.20 31.24
C ILE A 427 27.11 9.00 32.05
N GLU A 428 26.02 9.36 31.40
CA GLU A 428 24.80 9.85 32.03
C GLU A 428 23.66 8.91 31.66
N VAL A 429 22.83 8.56 32.64
CA VAL A 429 21.67 7.68 32.45
C VAL A 429 20.41 8.46 32.82
N THR A 430 19.48 8.55 31.87
CA THR A 430 18.13 9.05 32.09
C THR A 430 17.32 7.98 32.80
N VAL A 431 16.98 8.21 34.07
CA VAL A 431 16.05 7.35 34.82
C VAL A 431 14.63 7.87 34.61
N VAL A 432 13.74 7.03 34.09
CA VAL A 432 12.34 7.34 33.85
C VAL A 432 11.47 6.67 34.91
N GLU A 433 10.54 7.43 35.50
CA GLU A 433 9.47 6.90 36.34
C GLU A 433 8.12 7.25 35.69
N SER A 434 7.30 6.22 35.49
CA SER A 434 5.92 6.38 35.07
C SER A 434 4.99 6.63 36.25
N THR A 435 4.21 7.71 36.18
CA THR A 435 3.35 8.15 37.28
C THR A 435 1.88 8.22 36.88
N SER A 436 0.98 8.27 37.86
CA SER A 436 -0.46 8.48 37.62
C SER A 436 -1.13 9.21 38.79
N GLY A 437 -2.29 9.81 38.54
CA GLY A 437 -3.05 10.53 39.56
C GLY A 437 -2.33 11.78 40.10
N ASP A 438 -2.68 12.16 41.34
CA ASP A 438 -2.03 13.25 42.07
C ASP A 438 -0.79 12.71 42.79
N TRP A 439 0.39 13.23 42.46
CA TRP A 439 1.65 12.83 43.08
C TRP A 439 2.56 14.02 43.39
N GLU A 440 3.52 13.80 44.29
CA GLU A 440 4.56 14.77 44.64
C GLU A 440 5.87 14.05 44.98
N ILE A 441 7.00 14.58 44.50
CA ILE A 441 8.34 14.21 44.98
C ILE A 441 8.63 15.04 46.24
N THR A 442 8.78 14.37 47.39
CA THR A 442 9.03 15.04 48.68
C THR A 442 10.50 15.10 49.05
N LYS A 443 11.32 14.18 48.51
CA LYS A 443 12.77 14.14 48.67
C LYS A 443 13.41 13.55 47.43
N GLU A 444 14.56 14.07 47.04
CA GLU A 444 15.38 13.53 45.96
C GLU A 444 16.84 13.99 46.12
N ASN A 445 17.79 13.20 45.60
CA ASN A 445 19.21 13.56 45.57
C ASN A 445 19.69 14.05 44.19
N TYR A 446 18.91 13.80 43.14
CA TYR A 446 19.03 14.42 41.82
C TYR A 446 17.71 15.15 41.53
N ASN A 447 17.76 16.32 40.91
CA ASN A 447 16.54 17.06 40.59
C ASN A 447 15.79 16.37 39.46
N HIS A 448 14.50 16.13 39.65
CA HIS A 448 13.65 15.63 38.58
C HIS A 448 13.27 16.71 37.57
N THR A 449 12.94 16.26 36.36
CA THR A 449 12.19 17.02 35.36
C THR A 449 10.80 16.39 35.21
N LYS A 450 9.75 17.18 35.46
CA LYS A 450 8.37 16.76 35.19
C LYS A 450 8.05 16.95 33.71
N VAL A 451 8.26 15.91 32.91
CA VAL A 451 7.96 15.93 31.46
C VAL A 451 6.46 15.98 31.21
N SER A 452 5.69 15.20 31.97
CA SER A 452 4.22 15.25 31.96
C SER A 452 3.66 14.86 33.33
N ASN A 453 2.34 14.82 33.49
CA ASN A 453 1.76 14.28 34.73
C ASN A 453 2.03 12.78 34.91
N ASN A 454 2.38 12.07 33.84
CA ASN A 454 2.54 10.63 33.87
C ASN A 454 3.99 10.18 33.60
N LYS A 455 4.94 11.12 33.49
CA LYS A 455 6.34 10.84 33.21
C LYS A 455 7.24 11.83 33.95
N ILE A 456 8.18 11.29 34.72
CA ILE A 456 9.23 12.03 35.41
C ILE A 456 10.59 11.47 34.98
N GLU A 457 11.58 12.34 34.85
CA GLU A 457 12.93 11.98 34.44
C GLU A 457 13.99 12.54 35.40
N TRP A 458 15.05 11.77 35.63
CA TRP A 458 16.27 12.22 36.31
C TRP A 458 17.49 11.94 35.43
N GLN A 459 18.38 12.92 35.34
CA GLN A 459 19.70 12.75 34.76
C GLN A 459 20.69 12.32 35.84
N VAL A 460 21.20 11.09 35.75
CA VAL A 460 22.08 10.50 36.76
C VAL A 460 23.47 10.24 36.17
N PRO A 461 24.49 11.06 36.52
CA PRO A 461 25.85 10.83 36.07
C PRO A 461 26.45 9.60 36.76
N VAL A 462 27.10 8.73 36.00
CA VAL A 462 27.80 7.53 36.49
C VAL A 462 29.23 7.53 35.94
N LYS A 463 30.21 7.65 36.83
CA LYS A 463 31.63 7.64 36.44
C LYS A 463 32.06 6.31 35.83
N ALA A 464 33.11 6.34 35.03
CA ALA A 464 33.76 5.15 34.49
C ALA A 464 34.08 4.12 35.60
N ASP A 465 33.82 2.83 35.32
CA ASP A 465 33.99 1.70 36.25
C ASP A 465 33.47 1.98 37.68
N SER A 466 32.28 2.57 37.77
CA SER A 466 31.72 3.05 39.04
C SER A 466 30.21 2.83 39.15
N LYS A 467 29.66 3.30 40.28
CA LYS A 467 28.24 3.23 40.56
C LYS A 467 27.70 4.56 41.07
N SER A 468 26.45 4.84 40.74
CA SER A 468 25.67 5.97 41.24
C SER A 468 24.32 5.48 41.72
N THR A 469 23.79 6.10 42.76
CA THR A 469 22.47 5.75 43.30
C THR A 469 21.56 6.98 43.27
N LEU A 470 20.47 6.90 42.51
CA LEU A 470 19.34 7.82 42.64
C LEU A 470 18.50 7.37 43.83
N SER A 471 18.10 8.30 44.69
CA SER A 471 17.21 8.06 45.82
C SER A 471 16.16 9.15 45.88
N TYR A 472 14.89 8.76 45.83
CA TYR A 472 13.76 9.67 45.84
C TYR A 472 12.61 9.13 46.67
N THR A 473 11.79 10.04 47.17
CA THR A 473 10.55 9.77 47.88
C THR A 473 9.41 10.37 47.07
N ILE A 474 8.52 9.51 46.59
CA ILE A 474 7.32 9.90 45.86
C ILE A 474 6.08 9.53 46.67
N ARG A 475 5.13 10.46 46.76
CA ARG A 475 3.83 10.20 47.37
C ARG A 475 2.70 10.34 46.36
N TYR A 476 1.74 9.42 46.43
CA TYR A 476 0.53 9.39 45.62
C TYR A 476 -0.69 9.61 46.49
N LYS A 477 -1.59 10.49 46.06
CA LYS A 477 -2.80 10.79 46.82
C LYS A 477 -3.76 9.60 46.76
N ARG A 478 -4.41 9.34 47.87
CA ARG A 478 -5.44 8.31 47.99
C ARG A 478 -6.75 8.82 47.38
N TRP A 479 -7.42 7.91 46.70
CA TRP A 479 -8.64 8.13 45.94
C TRP A 479 -9.86 7.98 46.84
#